data_AF-A0A1Q7CHR5-F1
#
_entry.id   AF-A0A1Q7CHR5-F1
#
_cell.length_a   1.000
_cell.length_b   1.000
_cell.length_c   1.000
_cell.angle_alpha   90.00
_cell.angle_beta   90.00
_cell.angle_gamma   90.00
#
_symmetry.space_group_name_H-M   'P 1'
#
loop_
_entity.id
_entity.type
_entity.pdbx_description
1 polymer ?
#
loop_
_entity_poly.entity_id
_entity_poly.type
_entity_poly.pdbx_seq_one_letter_code
_entity_poly.pdbx_strand_id
1 'polypeptide(L)'
;MPCHNDLLNANFLDDGLVRIVDWEYAGMGDRFFDLANFSVNHEFGVEDDRRLLGAYFGAERESELTSLRLMRFMSDFREAMWGVLQSGISELAFDFEGYAAKHFARMEATASDPVFAAYLRGPSAGFAGTSP
;
A
#
# COMPACT_ATOMS: atom_id res chain seq x y z
N MET A 1 14.20 0.26 3.62
CA MET A 1 14.08 0.15 5.10
C MET A 1 13.47 -1.20 5.43
N PRO A 2 13.61 -1.74 6.65
CA PRO A 2 12.81 -2.89 7.07
C PRO A 2 11.32 -2.54 6.99
N CYS A 3 10.52 -3.38 6.33
CA CYS A 3 9.08 -3.22 6.10
C CYS A 3 8.37 -4.53 6.47
N HIS A 4 7.11 -4.44 6.89
CA HIS A 4 6.26 -5.57 7.23
C HIS A 4 5.66 -6.25 6.00
N ASN A 5 5.31 -5.45 4.98
CA ASN A 5 4.67 -5.82 3.73
C ASN A 5 3.25 -6.41 3.83
N ASP A 6 2.63 -6.38 5.02
CA ASP A 6 1.29 -6.96 5.25
C ASP A 6 0.59 -6.37 6.50
N LEU A 7 0.32 -5.06 6.49
CA LEU A 7 -0.26 -4.34 7.63
C LEU A 7 -1.80 -4.41 7.64
N LEU A 8 -2.33 -5.64 7.71
CA LEU A 8 -3.75 -5.93 7.87
C LEU A 8 -4.25 -5.57 9.27
N ASN A 9 -5.53 -5.22 9.43
CA ASN A 9 -6.13 -4.95 10.75
C ASN A 9 -5.90 -6.11 11.74
N ALA A 10 -5.91 -7.35 11.26
CA ALA A 10 -5.70 -8.55 12.07
C ALA A 10 -4.28 -8.67 12.66
N ASN A 11 -3.31 -7.97 12.07
CA ASN A 11 -1.91 -8.00 12.48
C ASN A 11 -1.59 -6.95 13.56
N PHE A 12 -2.58 -6.17 13.99
CA PHE A 12 -2.46 -5.22 15.10
C PHE A 12 -3.11 -5.77 16.37
N LEU A 13 -2.35 -5.80 17.46
CA LEU A 13 -2.85 -6.09 18.80
C LEU A 13 -2.81 -4.82 19.64
N ASP A 14 -3.91 -4.51 20.32
CA ASP A 14 -4.01 -3.37 21.22
C ASP A 14 -4.59 -3.79 22.58
N ASP A 15 -3.75 -3.75 23.61
CA ASP A 15 -4.11 -3.91 25.02
C ASP A 15 -3.74 -2.68 25.87
N GLY A 16 -3.70 -1.49 25.23
CA GLY A 16 -3.10 -0.26 25.76
C GLY A 16 -1.66 -0.04 25.27
N LEU A 17 -1.07 -1.04 24.61
CA LEU A 17 0.13 -0.92 23.81
C LEU A 17 -0.11 -1.58 22.44
N VAL A 18 0.09 -0.81 21.37
CA VAL A 18 -0.01 -1.33 20.00
C VAL A 18 1.22 -2.19 19.68
N ARG A 19 0.97 -3.42 19.22
CA ARG A 19 1.99 -4.36 18.72
C ARG A 19 1.61 -4.86 17.33
N ILE A 20 2.62 -5.06 16.49
CA ILE A 20 2.47 -5.62 15.14
C ILE A 20 3.02 -7.05 15.14
N VAL A 21 2.22 -8.00 14.65
CA VAL A 21 2.55 -9.43 14.58
C VAL A 21 2.49 -9.95 13.14
N ASP A 22 2.90 -11.20 12.94
CA ASP A 22 2.89 -11.89 11.64
C ASP A 22 3.87 -11.34 10.58
N TRP A 23 5.17 -11.50 10.87
CA TRP A 23 6.27 -10.96 10.08
C TRP A 23 6.70 -11.84 8.90
N GLU A 24 5.88 -12.76 8.42
CA GLU A 24 6.29 -13.76 7.40
C GLU A 24 6.68 -13.12 6.06
N TYR A 25 6.08 -11.98 5.70
CA TYR A 25 6.39 -11.23 4.49
C TYR A 25 7.43 -10.12 4.69
N ALA A 26 7.98 -9.99 5.90
CA ALA A 26 8.86 -8.88 6.24
C ALA A 26 10.16 -8.89 5.42
N GLY A 27 10.64 -7.71 5.05
CA GLY A 27 11.84 -7.58 4.24
C GLY A 27 12.29 -6.14 4.03
N MET A 28 13.41 -5.98 3.33
CA MET A 28 13.89 -4.64 2.94
C MET A 28 13.07 -4.13 1.76
N GLY A 29 12.41 -2.99 1.93
CA GLY A 29 11.55 -2.40 0.90
C GLY A 29 11.45 -0.87 0.98
N ASP A 30 10.53 -0.34 0.18
CA ASP A 30 10.12 1.05 0.25
C ASP A 30 9.04 1.20 1.34
N ARG A 31 9.23 2.17 2.24
CA ARG A 31 8.29 2.44 3.33
C ARG A 31 6.90 2.84 2.84
N PHE A 32 6.81 3.43 1.65
CA PHE A 32 5.52 3.82 1.07
C PHE A 32 4.69 2.61 0.68
N PHE A 33 5.30 1.44 0.45
CA PHE A 33 4.56 0.20 0.28
C PHE A 33 3.80 -0.17 1.57
N ASP A 34 4.47 -0.17 2.73
CA ASP A 34 3.83 -0.42 4.02
C ASP A 34 2.72 0.60 4.34
N LEU A 35 3.00 1.89 4.17
CA LEU A 35 2.02 2.94 4.44
C LEU A 35 0.81 2.84 3.50
N ALA A 36 1.03 2.50 2.23
CA ALA A 36 -0.04 2.31 1.27
C ALA A 36 -0.83 1.02 1.53
N ASN A 37 -0.16 -0.07 1.89
CA ASN A 37 -0.80 -1.33 2.27
C ASN A 37 -1.68 -1.13 3.51
N PHE A 38 -1.19 -0.44 4.53
CA PHE A 38 -1.98 -0.04 5.70
C PHE A 38 -3.21 0.77 5.28
N SER A 39 -3.01 1.81 4.46
CA SER A 39 -4.07 2.68 3.95
C SER A 39 -5.17 1.93 3.18
N VAL A 40 -4.80 1.01 2.28
CA VAL A 40 -5.77 0.21 1.49
C VAL A 40 -6.56 -0.75 2.39
N ASN A 41 -5.89 -1.40 3.34
CA ASN A 41 -6.51 -2.39 4.21
C ASN A 41 -7.45 -1.77 5.27
N HIS A 42 -7.23 -0.50 5.61
CA HIS A 42 -8.10 0.26 6.51
C HIS A 42 -9.09 1.18 5.77
N GLU A 43 -9.15 1.08 4.43
CA GLU A 43 -10.08 1.83 3.58
C GLU A 43 -9.93 3.36 3.71
N PHE A 44 -8.71 3.84 3.93
CA PHE A 44 -8.44 5.26 4.17
C PHE A 44 -8.80 6.15 2.99
N GLY A 45 -9.34 7.33 3.29
CA GLY A 45 -9.47 8.45 2.36
C GLY A 45 -8.19 9.30 2.30
N VAL A 46 -8.21 10.35 1.48
CA VAL A 46 -7.05 11.25 1.30
C VAL A 46 -6.69 11.99 2.60
N GLU A 47 -7.68 12.41 3.39
CA GLU A 47 -7.42 13.09 4.67
C GLU A 47 -6.86 12.13 5.74
N ASP A 48 -7.25 10.85 5.71
CA ASP A 48 -6.67 9.84 6.59
C ASP A 48 -5.22 9.53 6.17
N ASP A 49 -4.95 9.47 4.86
CA ASP A 49 -3.60 9.34 4.32
C ASP A 49 -2.71 10.52 4.75
N ARG A 50 -3.22 11.76 4.73
CA ARG A 50 -2.49 12.93 5.25
C ARG A 50 -2.18 12.80 6.73
N ARG A 51 -3.16 12.41 7.54
CA ARG A 51 -2.97 12.18 8.99
C ARG A 51 -1.94 11.10 9.26
N LEU A 52 -1.98 9.99 8.52
CA LEU A 52 -1.00 8.91 8.61
C LEU A 52 0.41 9.41 8.31
N LEU A 53 0.58 10.17 7.22
CA LEU A 53 1.88 10.75 6.83
C LEU A 53 2.36 11.78 7.85
N GLY A 54 1.47 12.63 8.35
CA GLY A 54 1.76 13.59 9.40
C GLY A 54 2.21 12.91 10.70
N ALA A 55 1.57 11.81 11.09
CA ALA A 55 1.96 11.02 12.25
C ALA A 55 3.30 10.30 12.03
N TYR A 56 3.53 9.74 10.85
CA TYR A 56 4.74 8.97 10.53
C TYR A 56 5.99 9.85 10.36
N PHE A 57 5.86 10.99 9.68
CA PHE A 57 6.99 11.86 9.37
C PHE A 57 7.04 13.16 10.19
N GLY A 58 6.04 13.45 11.00
CA GLY A 58 5.93 14.68 11.78
C GLY A 58 5.52 15.93 10.97
N ALA A 59 5.22 15.79 9.69
CA ALA A 59 4.67 16.85 8.84
C ALA A 59 4.04 16.29 7.57
N GLU A 60 3.03 16.99 7.06
CA GLU A 60 2.34 16.64 5.81
C GLU A 60 3.06 17.23 4.60
N ARG A 61 3.38 16.39 3.62
CA ARG A 61 4.02 16.81 2.36
C ARG A 61 3.29 16.19 1.18
N GLU A 62 2.92 17.03 0.21
CA GLU A 62 2.18 16.60 -0.99
C GLU A 62 2.98 15.61 -1.86
N SER A 63 4.31 15.68 -1.85
CA SER A 63 5.15 14.70 -2.53
C SER A 63 5.02 13.29 -1.92
N GLU A 64 4.88 13.20 -0.59
CA GLU A 64 4.74 11.93 0.11
C GLU A 64 3.33 11.37 -0.01
N LEU A 65 2.33 12.25 0.00
CA LEU A 65 0.97 11.87 -0.34
C LEU A 65 0.93 11.28 -1.76
N THR A 66 1.55 11.94 -2.72
CA THR A 66 1.68 11.42 -4.09
C THR A 66 2.32 10.02 -4.11
N SER A 67 3.46 9.83 -3.42
CA SER A 67 4.12 8.52 -3.31
C SER A 67 3.22 7.46 -2.68
N LEU A 68 2.54 7.77 -1.58
CA LEU A 68 1.59 6.85 -0.94
C LEU A 68 0.46 6.47 -1.90
N ARG A 69 -0.17 7.45 -2.55
CA ARG A 69 -1.28 7.22 -3.47
C ARG A 69 -0.87 6.36 -4.68
N LEU A 70 0.34 6.53 -5.19
CA LEU A 70 0.91 5.65 -6.22
C LEU A 70 1.16 4.23 -5.69
N MET A 71 1.69 4.09 -4.47
CA MET A 71 1.94 2.77 -3.89
C MET A 71 0.67 2.02 -3.50
N ARG A 72 -0.48 2.68 -3.31
CA ARG A 72 -1.77 1.99 -3.11
C ARG A 72 -2.11 1.10 -4.30
N PHE A 73 -1.87 1.60 -5.52
CA PHE A 73 -2.03 0.82 -6.74
C PHE A 73 -1.10 -0.41 -6.76
N MET A 74 0.16 -0.25 -6.35
CA MET A 74 1.11 -1.36 -6.27
C MET A 74 0.75 -2.36 -5.17
N SER A 75 0.14 -1.92 -4.07
CA SER A 75 -0.37 -2.80 -3.02
C SER A 75 -1.50 -3.68 -3.55
N ASP A 76 -2.51 -3.11 -4.22
CA ASP A 76 -3.59 -3.91 -4.82
C ASP A 76 -3.04 -4.86 -5.90
N PHE A 77 -2.03 -4.44 -6.68
CA PHE A 77 -1.37 -5.34 -7.64
C PHE A 77 -0.71 -6.54 -6.96
N ARG A 78 0.02 -6.33 -5.86
CA ARG A 78 0.62 -7.43 -5.09
C ARG A 78 -0.46 -8.41 -4.64
N GLU A 79 -1.55 -7.93 -4.02
CA GLU A 79 -2.62 -8.78 -3.52
C GLU A 79 -3.33 -9.54 -4.65
N ALA A 80 -3.58 -8.88 -5.79
CA ALA A 80 -4.18 -9.53 -6.95
C ALA A 80 -3.28 -10.69 -7.46
N MET A 81 -1.99 -10.44 -7.61
CA MET A 81 -1.04 -11.45 -8.06
C MET A 81 -0.84 -12.57 -7.03
N TRP A 82 -0.91 -12.26 -5.74
CA TRP A 82 -0.90 -13.26 -4.68
C TRP A 82 -2.11 -14.20 -4.80
N GLY A 83 -3.32 -13.64 -5.01
CA GLY A 83 -4.52 -14.42 -5.25
C GLY A 83 -4.42 -15.32 -6.49
N VAL A 84 -3.90 -14.80 -7.60
CA VAL A 84 -3.65 -15.59 -8.83
C VAL A 84 -2.67 -16.74 -8.58
N LEU A 85 -1.60 -16.50 -7.82
CA LEU A 85 -0.64 -17.55 -7.51
C LEU A 85 -1.30 -18.63 -6.64
N GLN A 86 -2.00 -18.22 -5.57
CA GLN A 86 -2.64 -19.13 -4.63
C GLN A 86 -3.75 -19.97 -5.27
N SER A 87 -4.49 -19.45 -6.26
CA SER A 87 -5.49 -20.24 -6.97
C SER A 87 -4.88 -21.43 -7.74
N GLY A 88 -3.60 -21.36 -8.09
CA GLY A 88 -2.88 -22.44 -8.77
C GLY A 88 -2.13 -23.40 -7.85
N ILE A 89 -1.82 -23.02 -6.61
CA ILE A 89 -0.92 -23.78 -5.74
C ILE A 89 -1.50 -24.14 -4.36
N SER A 90 -2.58 -23.49 -3.92
CA SER A 90 -3.12 -23.68 -2.57
C SER A 90 -4.12 -24.83 -2.50
N GLU A 91 -4.09 -25.59 -1.41
CA GLU A 91 -5.09 -26.63 -1.11
C GLU A 91 -6.25 -26.13 -0.22
N LEU A 92 -6.21 -24.85 0.18
CA LEU A 92 -7.22 -24.25 1.05
C LEU A 92 -8.55 -24.07 0.32
N ALA A 93 -9.65 -24.35 1.02
CA ALA A 93 -11.00 -24.05 0.55
C ALA A 93 -11.31 -22.55 0.73
N PHE A 94 -10.68 -21.72 -0.10
CA PHE A 94 -10.83 -20.26 -0.13
C PHE A 94 -11.01 -19.78 -1.58
N ASP A 95 -11.80 -18.73 -1.78
CA ASP A 95 -12.06 -18.14 -3.09
C ASP A 95 -10.91 -17.20 -3.53
N PHE A 96 -9.80 -17.79 -3.94
CA PHE A 96 -8.62 -17.03 -4.40
C PHE A 96 -8.87 -16.27 -5.70
N GLU A 97 -9.71 -16.79 -6.60
CA GLU A 97 -10.08 -16.12 -7.84
C GLU A 97 -10.92 -14.86 -7.56
N GLY A 98 -11.93 -14.97 -6.70
CA GLY A 98 -12.72 -13.84 -6.24
C GLY A 98 -11.87 -12.80 -5.48
N TYR A 99 -10.91 -13.26 -4.67
CA TYR A 99 -9.95 -12.37 -4.00
C TYR A 99 -9.09 -11.60 -5.01
N ALA A 100 -8.49 -12.29 -5.99
CA ALA A 100 -7.71 -11.63 -7.03
C ALA A 100 -8.54 -10.63 -7.84
N ALA A 101 -9.76 -11.03 -8.24
CA ALA A 101 -10.68 -10.18 -8.99
C ALA A 101 -11.06 -8.91 -8.23
N LYS A 102 -11.28 -9.00 -6.91
CA LYS A 102 -11.53 -7.83 -6.05
C LYS A 102 -10.39 -6.81 -6.11
N HIS A 103 -9.14 -7.27 -6.02
CA HIS A 103 -7.99 -6.39 -6.04
C HIS A 103 -7.71 -5.81 -7.44
N PHE A 104 -7.88 -6.59 -8.51
CA PHE A 104 -7.85 -6.05 -9.87
C PHE A 104 -8.92 -4.98 -10.11
N ALA A 105 -10.15 -5.16 -9.61
CA ALA A 105 -11.19 -4.14 -9.73
C ALA A 105 -10.83 -2.83 -9.00
N ARG A 106 -10.16 -2.91 -7.84
CA ARG A 106 -9.63 -1.73 -7.13
C ARG A 106 -8.52 -1.04 -7.91
N MET A 107 -7.63 -1.80 -8.54
CA MET A 107 -6.60 -1.26 -9.43
C MET A 107 -7.22 -0.53 -10.63
N GLU A 108 -8.20 -1.13 -11.29
CA GLU A 108 -8.89 -0.54 -12.45
C GLU A 108 -9.62 0.76 -12.08
N ALA A 109 -10.29 0.78 -10.92
CA ALA A 109 -10.92 1.98 -10.39
C ALA A 109 -9.89 3.09 -10.12
N THR A 110 -8.74 2.73 -9.53
CA THR A 110 -7.64 3.67 -9.27
C THR A 110 -7.03 4.20 -10.57
N ALA A 111 -6.76 3.33 -11.54
CA ALA A 111 -6.20 3.70 -12.84
C ALA A 111 -7.13 4.61 -13.66
N SER A 112 -8.43 4.47 -13.46
CA SER A 112 -9.46 5.27 -14.13
C SER A 112 -9.67 6.66 -13.49
N ASP A 113 -9.12 6.89 -12.30
CA ASP A 113 -9.21 8.19 -11.62
C ASP A 113 -8.27 9.23 -12.27
N PRO A 114 -8.79 10.37 -12.78
CA PRO A 114 -7.95 11.44 -13.34
C PRO A 114 -6.89 11.97 -12.37
N VAL A 115 -7.14 11.90 -11.06
CA VAL A 115 -6.19 12.29 -10.02
C VAL A 115 -5.00 11.35 -10.00
N PHE A 116 -5.20 10.04 -10.19
CA PHE A 116 -4.12 9.07 -10.28
C PHE A 116 -3.20 9.36 -11.48
N ALA A 117 -3.78 9.73 -12.63
CA ALA A 117 -3.00 10.16 -13.78
C ALA A 117 -2.18 11.43 -13.50
N ALA A 118 -2.67 12.33 -12.64
CA ALA A 118 -1.90 13.50 -12.20
C ALA A 118 -0.71 13.09 -11.32
N TYR A 119 -0.89 12.14 -10.40
CA TYR A 119 0.20 11.60 -9.59
C TYR A 119 1.31 10.95 -10.44
N LEU A 120 0.95 10.21 -11.49
CA LEU A 120 1.92 9.59 -12.41
C LEU A 120 2.77 10.60 -13.18
N ARG A 121 2.23 11.79 -13.49
CA ARG A 121 2.97 12.85 -14.17
C ARG A 121 3.99 13.54 -13.26
N GLY A 122 3.80 13.42 -11.94
CA GLY A 122 4.60 14.11 -10.92
C GLY A 122 4.58 15.63 -11.05
N PRO A 123 5.27 16.36 -10.16
CA PRO A 123 5.82 17.65 -10.54
C PRO A 123 6.85 17.40 -11.64
N SER A 124 6.79 18.15 -12.75
CA SER A 124 7.80 18.08 -13.83
C SER A 124 9.22 17.99 -13.26
N ALA A 125 9.85 16.82 -13.39
CA ALA A 125 11.08 16.50 -12.68
C ALA A 125 12.27 17.32 -13.20
N GLY A 126 12.71 18.31 -12.42
CA GLY A 126 14.09 18.76 -12.44
C GLY A 126 14.94 17.71 -11.75
N PHE A 127 15.60 16.83 -12.51
CA PHE A 127 16.55 15.86 -11.99
C PHE A 127 17.83 16.58 -11.56
N ALA A 128 17.87 17.15 -10.36
CA ALA A 128 19.10 17.61 -9.74
C ALA A 128 19.72 16.43 -8.98
N GLY A 129 20.48 15.61 -9.71
CA GLY A 129 21.33 14.61 -9.08
C GLY A 129 22.37 15.30 -8.20
N THR A 130 22.52 14.85 -6.96
CA THR A 130 23.78 14.98 -6.23
C THR A 130 23.94 13.75 -5.33
N SER A 131 24.79 12.82 -5.75
CA SER A 131 25.59 11.98 -4.85
C SER A 131 26.77 12.82 -4.32
N PRO A 132 27.34 12.46 -3.17
CA PRO A 132 28.26 11.33 -3.10
C PRO A 132 27.74 10.15 -2.28
#